data_AF-A0A838WBQ7-F1
#
_entry.id   AF-A0A838WBQ7-F1
#
_cell.length_a   1.000
_cell.length_b   1.000
_cell.length_c   1.000
_cell.angle_alpha   90.00
_cell.angle_beta   90.00
_cell.angle_gamma   90.00
#
_symmetry.space_group_name_H-M   'P 1'
#
loop_
_entity.id
_entity.type
_entity.pdbx_description
1 polymer ?
#
loop_
_entity_poly.entity_id
_entity_poly.type
_entity_poly.pdbx_seq_one_letter_code
_entity_poly.pdbx_strand_id
1 'polypeptide(L)'
;MATITIPQSVMLWTLGGKQGNVRAQNAYTSNSGYSLLCSANKQHLTWVKQRVGVNLGYTSNAQERKVHFLLPDGKQRDILTGEPVAFGIGGGEAYLKYAERTIGINLAWTKSPVFEWRLYDDTGRKGAPIPTGARIAIVNEKVEPSADFLVYLDRPTGGDVGWTTSPDFWKRVQDIAEKTAVEAFKKLIL
;
A
#
# COMPACT_ATOMS: atom_id res chain seq x y z
N MET A 1 8.52 19.07 -13.65
CA MET A 1 8.54 17.80 -12.88
C MET A 1 8.17 16.69 -13.84
N ALA A 2 8.89 15.56 -13.81
CA ALA A 2 8.58 14.42 -14.66
C ALA A 2 7.29 13.76 -14.18
N THR A 3 6.36 13.52 -15.11
CA THR A 3 5.16 12.71 -14.87
C THR A 3 5.49 11.28 -15.22
N ILE A 4 5.21 10.36 -14.30
CA ILE A 4 5.37 8.92 -14.55
C ILE A 4 3.99 8.31 -14.72
N THR A 5 3.72 7.66 -15.84
CA THR A 5 2.44 6.96 -16.01
C THR A 5 2.39 5.76 -15.06
N ILE A 6 1.41 5.75 -14.16
CA ILE A 6 1.17 4.60 -13.27
C ILE A 6 0.28 3.57 -14.00
N PRO A 7 0.67 2.29 -14.09
CA PRO A 7 -0.15 1.25 -14.71
C PRO A 7 -1.50 1.11 -14.00
N GLN A 8 -2.60 0.94 -14.75
CA GLN A 8 -3.93 0.94 -14.15
C GLN A 8 -4.19 -0.33 -13.32
N SER A 9 -3.54 -1.44 -13.66
CA SER A 9 -3.64 -2.72 -12.97
C SER A 9 -3.18 -2.68 -11.50
N VAL A 10 -2.35 -1.71 -11.12
CA VAL A 10 -1.82 -1.54 -9.75
C VAL A 10 -2.48 -0.41 -8.97
N MET A 11 -3.34 0.39 -9.61
CA MET A 11 -4.12 1.48 -9.00
C MET A 11 -5.34 0.94 -8.24
N LEU A 12 -5.10 0.08 -7.26
CA LEU A 12 -6.15 -0.73 -6.61
C LEU A 12 -6.68 -0.12 -5.31
N TRP A 13 -6.01 0.90 -4.77
CA TRP A 13 -6.26 1.35 -3.42
C TRP A 13 -6.86 2.75 -3.41
N THR A 14 -7.70 3.05 -2.42
CA THR A 14 -8.21 4.40 -2.18
C THR A 14 -8.15 4.70 -0.69
N LEU A 15 -7.52 5.82 -0.33
CA LEU A 15 -7.46 6.31 1.05
C LEU A 15 -8.69 7.17 1.36
N GLY A 16 -9.60 6.63 2.17
CA GLY A 16 -10.75 7.36 2.70
C GLY A 16 -10.42 8.04 4.03
N GLY A 17 -11.21 9.04 4.43
CA GLY A 17 -10.98 9.79 5.66
C GLY A 17 -11.47 11.23 5.55
N LYS A 18 -10.84 12.13 6.32
CA LYS A 18 -11.12 13.57 6.24
C LYS A 18 -10.73 14.09 4.84
N GLN A 19 -11.62 14.85 4.21
CA GLN A 19 -11.35 15.50 2.93
C GLN A 19 -10.12 16.43 3.02
N GLY A 20 -9.36 16.48 1.93
CA GLY A 20 -8.09 17.22 1.82
C GLY A 20 -7.00 16.30 1.26
N ASN A 21 -5.77 16.49 1.74
CA ASN A 21 -4.64 15.64 1.36
C ASN A 21 -4.37 14.56 2.41
N VAL A 22 -3.77 13.46 1.97
CA VAL A 22 -3.19 12.45 2.84
C VAL A 22 -2.03 13.10 3.60
N ARG A 23 -1.99 12.94 4.91
CA ARG A 23 -1.03 13.56 5.83
C ARG A 23 -0.38 12.50 6.71
N ALA A 24 0.87 12.74 7.05
CA ALA A 24 1.57 11.93 8.04
C ALA A 24 0.99 12.11 9.44
N GLN A 25 0.95 11.03 10.22
CA GLN A 25 0.25 10.93 11.51
C GLN A 25 1.18 10.44 12.62
N ASN A 26 2.16 11.27 13.03
CA ASN A 26 3.14 10.90 14.08
C ASN A 26 2.52 10.67 15.47
N ALA A 27 1.29 11.15 15.68
CA ALA A 27 0.53 10.93 16.91
C ALA A 27 -0.73 10.08 16.63
N TYR A 28 -0.59 9.06 15.78
CA TYR A 28 -1.72 8.18 15.45
C TYR A 28 -2.29 7.55 16.72
N THR A 29 -3.58 7.78 16.94
CA THR A 29 -4.37 7.06 17.94
C THR A 29 -5.30 6.09 17.24
N SER A 30 -5.62 4.97 17.90
CA SER A 30 -6.45 3.91 17.32
C SER A 30 -7.70 4.46 16.64
N ASN A 31 -7.89 4.08 15.37
CA ASN A 31 -9.00 4.46 14.49
C ASN A 31 -9.10 5.95 14.09
N SER A 32 -8.04 6.75 14.22
CA SER A 32 -8.00 8.17 13.77
C SER A 32 -7.35 8.39 12.39
N GLY A 33 -7.10 7.32 11.65
CA GLY A 33 -6.34 7.33 10.40
C GLY A 33 -7.20 7.37 9.16
N TYR A 34 -6.74 6.65 8.15
CA TYR A 34 -7.42 6.43 6.89
C TYR A 34 -8.06 5.05 6.85
N SER A 35 -9.13 4.94 6.09
CA SER A 35 -9.60 3.65 5.59
C SER A 35 -8.87 3.37 4.26
N LEU A 36 -8.58 2.10 3.96
CA LEU A 36 -7.87 1.71 2.74
C LEU A 36 -8.74 0.78 1.90
N LEU A 37 -9.57 1.37 1.05
CA LEU A 37 -10.48 0.64 0.18
C LEU A 37 -9.70 -0.07 -0.93
N CYS A 38 -9.95 -1.36 -1.11
CA CYS A 38 -9.50 -2.13 -2.26
C CYS A 38 -10.60 -2.13 -3.33
N SER A 39 -10.28 -1.62 -4.52
CA SER A 39 -11.23 -1.54 -5.63
C SER A 39 -11.59 -2.90 -6.21
N ALA A 40 -10.75 -3.92 -6.03
CA ALA A 40 -10.94 -5.27 -6.57
C ALA A 40 -11.99 -6.09 -5.80
N ASN A 41 -12.06 -5.97 -4.47
CA ASN A 41 -13.04 -6.70 -3.64
C ASN A 41 -14.06 -5.79 -2.94
N LYS A 42 -13.96 -4.46 -3.11
CA LYS A 42 -14.85 -3.44 -2.50
C LYS A 42 -14.85 -3.46 -0.97
N GLN A 43 -13.76 -3.93 -0.35
CA GLN A 43 -13.59 -3.96 1.10
C GLN A 43 -12.35 -3.18 1.52
N HIS A 44 -12.25 -2.84 2.80
CA HIS A 44 -11.14 -2.07 3.36
C HIS A 44 -10.09 -3.00 3.95
N LEU A 45 -8.84 -2.86 3.49
CA LEU A 45 -7.71 -3.57 4.08
C LEU A 45 -7.52 -3.09 5.52
N THR A 46 -7.46 -4.03 6.45
CA THR A 46 -7.31 -3.74 7.86
C THR A 46 -6.53 -4.84 8.59
N TRP A 47 -6.22 -4.58 9.85
CA TRP A 47 -5.67 -5.58 10.74
C TRP A 47 -6.75 -6.56 11.16
N VAL A 48 -6.52 -7.85 10.92
CA VAL A 48 -7.35 -8.95 11.39
C VAL A 48 -6.44 -10.03 11.94
N LYS A 49 -6.78 -10.61 13.09
CA LYS A 49 -6.02 -11.72 13.66
C LYS A 49 -6.08 -12.92 12.71
N GLN A 50 -4.94 -13.33 12.18
CA GLN A 50 -4.81 -14.51 11.34
C GLN A 50 -4.19 -15.67 12.13
N ARG A 51 -4.53 -16.91 11.76
CA ARG A 51 -3.86 -18.11 12.31
C ARG A 51 -2.52 -18.37 11.63
N VAL A 52 -2.42 -18.02 10.34
CA VAL A 52 -1.25 -18.24 9.49
C VAL A 52 -1.01 -16.99 8.64
N GLY A 53 0.26 -16.59 8.49
CA GLY A 53 0.65 -15.44 7.69
C GLY A 53 0.72 -14.14 8.48
N VAL A 54 0.40 -13.03 7.82
CA VAL A 54 0.44 -11.68 8.39
C VAL A 54 -0.97 -11.25 8.75
N ASN A 55 -1.13 -10.62 9.91
CA ASN A 55 -2.43 -10.18 10.46
C ASN A 55 -3.08 -9.06 9.63
N LEU A 56 -3.48 -9.40 8.41
CA LEU A 56 -4.17 -8.57 7.45
C LEU A 56 -5.43 -9.28 7.00
N GLY A 57 -6.46 -8.51 6.72
CA GLY A 57 -7.73 -8.98 6.20
C GLY A 57 -8.57 -7.82 5.72
N TYR A 58 -9.84 -8.09 5.48
CA TYR A 58 -10.75 -7.12 4.88
C TYR A 58 -11.99 -6.92 5.75
N THR A 59 -12.50 -5.69 5.75
CA THR A 59 -13.75 -5.32 6.42
C THR A 59 -14.64 -4.52 5.48
N SER A 60 -15.96 -4.74 5.55
CA SER A 60 -16.94 -3.89 4.88
C SER A 60 -17.20 -2.57 5.61
N ASN A 61 -16.69 -2.41 6.84
CA ASN A 61 -16.88 -1.20 7.63
C ASN A 61 -16.01 -0.04 7.13
N ALA A 62 -16.60 0.88 6.38
CA ALA A 62 -15.93 2.09 5.89
C ALA A 62 -15.49 3.07 7.00
N GLN A 63 -15.99 2.90 8.24
CA GLN A 63 -15.55 3.70 9.39
C GLN A 63 -14.30 3.15 10.07
N GLU A 64 -13.78 2.01 9.61
CA GLU A 64 -12.51 1.48 10.09
C GLU A 64 -11.33 2.22 9.48
N ARG A 65 -10.69 3.04 10.31
CA ARG A 65 -9.67 4.03 9.94
C ARG A 65 -8.33 3.71 10.61
N LYS A 66 -7.85 2.50 10.33
CA LYS A 66 -6.66 1.92 10.97
C LYS A 66 -5.36 2.15 10.21
N VAL A 67 -5.44 2.62 8.96
CA VAL A 67 -4.26 2.93 8.15
C VAL A 67 -3.68 4.27 8.54
N HIS A 68 -2.38 4.33 8.73
CA HIS A 68 -1.67 5.57 9.04
C HIS A 68 -0.25 5.51 8.47
N PHE A 69 0.34 6.69 8.28
CA PHE A 69 1.65 6.82 7.67
C PHE A 69 2.55 7.74 8.49
N LEU A 70 3.84 7.40 8.58
CA LEU A 70 4.87 8.31 9.11
C LEU A 70 5.84 8.70 8.00
N LEU A 71 6.40 9.90 8.15
CA LEU A 71 7.48 10.40 7.31
C LEU A 71 8.84 10.25 8.00
N PRO A 72 9.94 10.07 7.24
CA PRO A 72 11.28 9.98 7.80
C PRO A 72 11.71 11.22 8.60
N ASP A 73 11.18 12.39 8.23
CA ASP A 73 11.46 13.66 8.90
C ASP A 73 10.67 13.86 10.20
N GLY A 74 9.77 12.93 10.55
CA GLY A 74 8.94 13.03 11.74
C GLY A 74 7.99 14.24 11.76
N LYS A 75 7.68 14.85 10.61
CA LYS A 75 6.79 16.02 10.51
C LYS A 75 5.36 15.62 10.17
N GLN A 76 4.38 16.39 10.66
CA GLN A 76 2.96 16.24 10.30
C GLN A 76 2.59 17.14 9.13
N ARG A 77 2.93 16.70 7.92
CA ARG A 77 2.65 17.39 6.66
C ARG A 77 1.96 16.48 5.67
N ASP A 78 1.52 17.07 4.57
CA ASP A 78 0.99 16.33 3.43
C ASP A 78 2.04 15.35 2.90
N ILE A 79 1.59 14.15 2.55
CA ILE A 79 2.38 13.12 1.89
C ILE A 79 2.33 13.37 0.39
N LEU A 80 3.51 13.38 -0.21
CA LEU A 80 3.76 13.66 -1.59
C LEU A 80 3.92 12.35 -2.38
N THR A 81 3.38 12.33 -3.60
CA THR A 81 3.52 11.21 -4.53
C THR A 81 5.00 10.83 -4.69
N GLY A 82 5.28 9.56 -4.42
CA GLY A 82 6.58 8.93 -4.54
C GLY A 82 7.58 9.24 -3.43
N GLU A 83 7.19 9.86 -2.31
CA GLU A 83 8.07 9.98 -1.14
C GLU A 83 8.01 8.73 -0.24
N PRO A 84 9.09 8.40 0.49
CA PRO A 84 9.12 7.22 1.33
C PRO A 84 8.30 7.43 2.61
N VAL A 85 7.51 6.42 2.99
CA VAL A 85 6.66 6.44 4.18
C VAL A 85 6.79 5.13 4.95
N ALA A 86 6.55 5.19 6.26
CA ALA A 86 6.23 3.99 7.03
C ALA A 86 4.73 3.73 6.95
N PHE A 87 4.35 2.49 6.67
CA PHE A 87 2.95 2.10 6.47
C PHE A 87 2.44 1.30 7.67
N GLY A 88 1.59 1.91 8.49
CA GLY A 88 0.95 1.29 9.63
C GLY A 88 -0.50 0.89 9.35
N ILE A 89 -0.92 -0.25 9.89
CA ILE A 89 -2.31 -0.70 9.92
C ILE A 89 -2.59 -1.34 11.27
N GLY A 90 -3.55 -0.81 12.03
CA GLY A 90 -3.97 -1.39 13.31
C GLY A 90 -4.10 -0.33 14.40
N GLY A 91 -3.71 -0.69 15.62
CA GLY A 91 -3.58 0.24 16.74
C GLY A 91 -2.14 0.31 17.22
N GLY A 92 -1.66 1.52 17.55
CA GLY A 92 -0.34 1.75 18.13
C GLY A 92 0.83 1.72 17.14
N GLU A 93 2.01 1.42 17.66
CA GLU A 93 3.29 1.37 16.93
C GLU A 93 3.44 0.03 16.19
N ALA A 94 2.72 -0.16 15.09
CA ALA A 94 2.82 -1.37 14.27
C ALA A 94 2.86 -1.01 12.79
N TYR A 95 4.04 -1.17 12.19
CA TYR A 95 4.30 -0.88 10.79
C TYR A 95 4.55 -2.17 10.02
N LEU A 96 4.02 -2.22 8.80
CA LEU A 96 4.33 -3.27 7.85
C LEU A 96 5.74 -3.06 7.31
N LYS A 97 6.47 -4.15 7.21
CA LYS A 97 7.73 -4.21 6.50
C LYS A 97 7.82 -5.43 5.60
N TYR A 98 8.64 -5.37 4.56
CA TYR A 98 9.08 -6.52 3.81
C TYR A 98 9.91 -7.41 4.72
N ALA A 99 9.59 -8.70 4.65
CA ALA A 99 10.36 -9.74 5.31
C ALA A 99 10.04 -11.05 4.58
N GLU A 100 11.08 -11.80 4.24
CA GLU A 100 10.90 -13.12 3.67
C GLU A 100 10.11 -14.03 4.62
N ARG A 101 9.18 -14.79 4.06
CA ARG A 101 8.41 -15.80 4.78
C ARG A 101 8.35 -17.08 3.97
N THR A 102 8.23 -18.19 4.69
CA THR A 102 7.95 -19.49 4.08
C THR A 102 6.48 -19.66 3.68
N ILE A 103 5.56 -19.01 4.40
CA ILE A 103 4.12 -19.09 4.18
C ILE A 103 3.48 -17.69 4.22
N GLY A 104 2.64 -17.41 3.23
CA GLY A 104 1.89 -16.16 3.10
C GLY A 104 2.56 -15.15 2.18
N ILE A 105 2.22 -13.87 2.33
CA ILE A 105 2.90 -12.75 1.68
C ILE A 105 4.17 -12.40 2.47
N ASN A 106 5.25 -12.01 1.79
CA ASN A 106 6.51 -11.58 2.39
C ASN A 106 6.39 -10.24 3.14
N LEU A 107 5.73 -10.27 4.29
CA LEU A 107 5.56 -9.13 5.19
C LEU A 107 5.76 -9.53 6.66
N ALA A 108 6.15 -8.57 7.47
CA ALA A 108 6.19 -8.69 8.92
C ALA A 108 5.75 -7.39 9.58
N TRP A 109 5.39 -7.49 10.86
CA TRP A 109 5.14 -6.33 11.71
C TRP A 109 6.44 -5.91 12.40
N THR A 110 6.66 -4.61 12.49
CA THR A 110 7.73 -4.00 13.29
C THR A 110 7.16 -2.90 14.16
N LYS A 111 7.75 -2.72 15.35
CA LYS A 111 7.38 -1.62 16.26
C LYS A 111 8.00 -0.29 15.83
N SER A 112 9.21 -0.34 15.27
CA SER A 112 9.88 0.83 14.73
C SER A 112 9.41 1.09 13.29
N PRO A 113 9.14 2.36 12.92
CA PRO A 113 8.76 2.70 11.55
C PRO A 113 9.89 2.35 10.58
N VAL A 114 9.53 1.79 9.43
CA VAL A 114 10.44 1.56 8.30
C VAL A 114 9.93 2.28 7.08
N PHE A 115 10.80 3.06 6.43
CA PHE A 115 10.41 3.97 5.35
C PHE A 115 10.69 3.36 3.97
N GLU A 116 10.10 2.20 3.73
CA GLU A 116 10.30 1.40 2.52
C GLU A 116 9.08 1.40 1.59
N TRP A 117 8.01 2.08 1.98
CA TRP A 117 6.80 2.18 1.18
C TRP A 117 6.74 3.51 0.44
N ARG A 118 6.15 3.50 -0.76
CA ARG A 118 5.82 4.70 -1.52
C ARG A 118 4.38 4.65 -1.98
N LEU A 119 3.75 5.83 -2.05
CA LEU A 119 2.39 6.01 -2.54
C LEU A 119 2.43 6.80 -3.84
N TYR A 120 1.69 6.37 -4.86
CA TYR A 120 1.55 7.09 -6.12
C TYR A 120 0.08 7.26 -6.45
N ASP A 121 -0.35 8.50 -6.69
CA ASP A 121 -1.68 8.79 -7.25
C ASP A 121 -1.70 8.59 -8.78
N ASP A 122 -2.89 8.69 -9.38
CA ASP A 122 -3.09 8.47 -10.82
C ASP A 122 -2.41 9.53 -11.70
N THR A 123 -2.12 10.71 -11.14
CA THR A 123 -1.37 11.75 -11.84
C THR A 123 0.08 11.37 -12.04
N GLY A 124 0.65 10.53 -11.16
CA GLY A 124 2.05 10.10 -11.22
C GLY A 124 3.06 11.25 -11.14
N ARG A 125 2.63 12.44 -10.69
CA ARG A 125 3.48 13.62 -10.58
C ARG A 125 4.23 13.58 -9.26
N LYS A 126 5.49 13.14 -9.30
CA LYS A 126 6.36 13.09 -8.12
C LYS A 126 6.41 14.44 -7.41
N GLY A 127 6.22 14.44 -6.09
CA GLY A 127 6.23 15.66 -5.27
C GLY A 127 4.87 16.39 -5.16
N ALA A 128 3.82 15.91 -5.84
CA ALA A 128 2.47 16.45 -5.66
C ALA A 128 1.82 15.87 -4.40
N PRO A 129 1.05 16.65 -3.61
CA PRO A 129 0.25 16.11 -2.52
C PRO A 129 -0.78 15.09 -3.01
N ILE A 130 -0.98 14.01 -2.27
CA ILE A 130 -1.96 12.97 -2.61
C ILE A 130 -3.33 13.37 -2.03
N PRO A 131 -4.39 13.55 -2.84
CA PRO A 131 -5.73 13.80 -2.32
C PRO A 131 -6.31 12.56 -1.63
N THR A 132 -7.05 12.76 -0.55
CA THR A 132 -7.94 11.70 -0.04
C THR A 132 -9.03 11.40 -1.06
N GLY A 133 -9.41 10.13 -1.18
CA GLY A 133 -10.33 9.65 -2.22
C GLY A 133 -9.68 9.37 -3.58
N ALA A 134 -8.42 9.78 -3.81
CA ALA A 134 -7.69 9.40 -5.01
C ALA A 134 -7.44 7.89 -5.04
N ARG A 135 -7.43 7.30 -6.24
CA ARG A 135 -6.85 5.97 -6.44
C ARG A 135 -5.34 6.08 -6.30
N ILE A 136 -4.74 5.12 -5.62
CA ILE A 136 -3.31 5.05 -5.42
C ILE A 136 -2.77 3.65 -5.73
N ALA A 137 -1.52 3.62 -6.17
CA ALA A 137 -0.66 2.46 -6.12
C ALA A 137 0.23 2.54 -4.87
N ILE A 138 0.44 1.39 -4.23
CA ILE A 138 1.29 1.26 -3.04
C ILE A 138 2.46 0.37 -3.43
N VAL A 139 3.68 0.88 -3.30
CA VAL A 139 4.91 0.17 -3.67
C VAL A 139 5.75 -0.06 -2.43
N ASN A 140 6.38 -1.22 -2.34
CA ASN A 140 7.45 -1.48 -1.38
C ASN A 140 8.79 -1.60 -2.12
N GLU A 141 9.76 -0.76 -1.75
CA GLU A 141 11.08 -0.68 -2.37
C GLU A 141 12.03 -1.82 -1.99
N LYS A 142 11.70 -2.57 -0.94
CA LYS A 142 12.53 -3.63 -0.39
C LYS A 142 12.08 -5.03 -0.80
N VAL A 143 11.06 -5.13 -1.66
CA VAL A 143 10.70 -6.42 -2.26
C VAL A 143 11.86 -6.93 -3.10
N GLU A 144 12.23 -8.19 -2.90
CA GLU A 144 13.24 -8.88 -3.70
C GLU A 144 12.57 -9.67 -4.84
N PRO A 145 13.16 -9.68 -6.05
CA PRO A 145 14.45 -9.09 -6.44
C PRO A 145 14.39 -7.60 -6.81
N SER A 146 13.20 -6.99 -6.81
CA SER A 146 13.01 -5.58 -7.13
C SER A 146 11.72 -5.05 -6.51
N ALA A 147 11.67 -3.73 -6.33
CA ALA A 147 10.50 -3.02 -5.82
C ALA A 147 9.21 -3.50 -6.50
N ASP A 148 8.15 -3.69 -5.72
CA ASP A 148 6.90 -4.27 -6.21
C ASP A 148 5.68 -3.61 -5.57
N PHE A 149 4.55 -3.67 -6.28
CA PHE A 149 3.29 -3.13 -5.84
C PHE A 149 2.56 -4.11 -4.94
N LEU A 150 2.03 -3.59 -3.83
CA LEU A 150 1.03 -4.29 -3.05
C LEU A 150 -0.27 -4.34 -3.86
N VAL A 151 -0.78 -5.55 -4.11
CA VAL A 151 -1.99 -5.78 -4.90
C VAL A 151 -2.96 -6.68 -4.15
N TYR A 152 -4.22 -6.68 -4.57
CA TYR A 152 -5.18 -7.68 -4.13
C TYR A 152 -4.91 -9.02 -4.82
N LEU A 153 -4.77 -10.07 -4.03
CA LEU A 153 -4.61 -11.43 -4.54
C LEU A 153 -5.43 -12.38 -3.68
N ASP A 154 -6.49 -12.93 -4.27
CA ASP A 154 -7.29 -13.98 -3.64
C ASP A 154 -6.38 -15.19 -3.36
N ARG A 155 -6.25 -15.57 -2.09
CA ARG A 155 -5.33 -16.62 -1.64
C ARG A 155 -6.10 -17.68 -0.85
N PRO A 156 -5.78 -18.97 -1.05
CA PRO A 156 -6.35 -20.03 -0.21
C PRO A 156 -5.98 -19.91 1.28
N THR A 157 -4.92 -19.18 1.63
CA THR A 157 -4.44 -19.04 3.01
C THR A 157 -3.68 -17.73 3.22
N GLY A 158 -3.96 -17.04 4.34
CA GLY A 158 -3.36 -15.75 4.71
C GLY A 158 -4.29 -14.58 4.38
N GLY A 159 -3.76 -13.35 4.39
CA GLY A 159 -4.50 -12.18 3.91
C GLY A 159 -4.48 -12.12 2.39
N ASP A 160 -5.58 -11.65 1.77
CA ASP A 160 -5.76 -11.58 0.30
C ASP A 160 -5.00 -10.41 -0.34
N VAL A 161 -3.72 -10.32 -0.02
CA VAL A 161 -2.76 -9.39 -0.60
C VAL A 161 -1.60 -10.15 -1.24
N GLY A 162 -0.99 -9.53 -2.24
CA GLY A 162 0.15 -10.09 -2.95
C GLY A 162 1.03 -9.01 -3.55
N TRP A 163 1.96 -9.48 -4.37
CA TRP A 163 2.87 -8.68 -5.19
C TRP A 163 2.53 -8.85 -6.66
N THR A 164 2.90 -7.93 -7.56
CA THR A 164 2.66 -8.14 -8.99
C THR A 164 3.48 -9.30 -9.55
N THR A 165 4.60 -9.64 -8.89
CA THR A 165 5.40 -10.84 -9.16
C THR A 165 4.77 -12.14 -8.65
N SER A 166 3.66 -12.08 -7.89
CA SER A 166 2.97 -13.29 -7.45
C SER A 166 2.41 -14.08 -8.65
N PRO A 167 2.56 -15.42 -8.71
CA PRO A 167 2.26 -16.22 -9.90
C PRO A 167 0.84 -16.05 -10.48
N ASP A 168 -0.14 -15.78 -9.62
CA ASP A 168 -1.55 -15.71 -10.02
C ASP A 168 -2.04 -14.29 -10.34
N PHE A 169 -1.22 -13.25 -10.12
CA PHE A 169 -1.63 -11.87 -10.40
C PHE A 169 -1.88 -11.66 -11.91
N TRP A 170 -0.90 -12.00 -12.75
CA TRP A 170 -0.99 -11.79 -14.20
C TRP A 170 -2.00 -12.70 -14.90
N LYS A 171 -2.35 -13.85 -14.30
CA LYS A 171 -3.45 -14.69 -14.81
C LYS A 171 -4.80 -13.96 -14.77
N ARG A 172 -4.96 -12.99 -13.86
CA ARG A 172 -6.19 -12.19 -13.70
C ARG A 172 -6.21 -10.94 -14.55
N VAL A 173 -5.07 -10.26 -14.70
CA VAL A 173 -5.00 -8.99 -15.44
C VAL A 173 -5.07 -9.21 -16.95
N GLN A 174 -4.62 -10.38 -17.47
CA GLN A 174 -4.71 -10.82 -18.88
C GLN A 174 -4.28 -9.80 -19.95
N ASP A 175 -3.59 -8.73 -19.57
CA ASP A 175 -3.15 -7.66 -20.45
C ASP A 175 -1.60 -7.57 -20.43
N ILE A 176 -0.99 -7.84 -21.59
CA ILE A 176 0.46 -7.83 -21.79
C ILE A 176 1.01 -6.39 -21.75
N ALA A 177 0.23 -5.39 -22.18
CA ALA A 177 0.64 -4.00 -22.14
C ALA A 177 0.76 -3.51 -20.69
N GLU A 178 -0.20 -3.87 -19.83
CA GLU A 178 -0.15 -3.59 -18.39
C GLU A 178 1.06 -4.25 -17.72
N LYS A 179 1.35 -5.51 -18.06
CA LYS A 179 2.56 -6.19 -17.56
C LYS A 179 3.84 -5.45 -17.94
N THR A 180 3.94 -5.04 -19.20
CA THR A 180 5.09 -4.29 -19.70
C THR A 180 5.23 -2.94 -18.99
N ALA A 181 4.11 -2.24 -18.78
CA ALA A 181 4.08 -0.97 -18.08
C ALA A 181 4.50 -1.09 -16.60
N VAL A 182 4.04 -2.15 -15.89
CA VAL A 182 4.45 -2.43 -14.51
C VAL A 182 5.96 -2.69 -14.42
N GLU A 183 6.51 -3.54 -15.30
CA GLU A 183 7.95 -3.82 -15.28
C GLU A 183 8.79 -2.60 -15.67
N ALA A 184 8.30 -1.74 -16.57
CA ALA A 184 8.95 -0.47 -16.89
C ALA A 184 8.93 0.49 -15.69
N PHE A 185 7.80 0.60 -15.00
CA PHE A 185 7.67 1.46 -13.82
C PHE A 185 8.60 1.02 -12.69
N LYS A 186 8.65 -0.28 -12.38
CA LYS A 186 9.53 -0.83 -11.34
C LYS A 186 11.00 -0.48 -11.56
N LYS A 187 11.45 -0.39 -12.81
CA LYS A 187 12.82 0.03 -13.18
C LYS A 187 13.08 1.53 -13.03
N LEU A 188 12.04 2.37 -13.05
CA LEU A 188 12.16 3.83 -13.00
C LEU A 188 12.20 4.37 -11.57
N ILE A 189 11.65 3.62 -10.62
CA ILE A 189 11.58 4.01 -9.21
C ILE A 189 12.74 3.50 -8.36
N LEU A 190 13.57 2.61 -8.92
CA LEU A 190 14.87 2.18 -8.40
C LEU A 190 15.97 3.13 -8.88
#